data_AF-A0AA37BHE5-F1
#
_entry.id   AF-A0AA37BHE5-F1
#
_cell.length_a   1.000
_cell.length_b   1.000
_cell.length_c   1.000
_cell.angle_alpha   90.00
_cell.angle_beta   90.00
_cell.angle_gamma   90.00
#
_symmetry.space_group_name_H-M   'P 1'
#
loop_
_entity.id
_entity.type
_entity.pdbx_description
1 polymer ?
#
loop_
_entity_poly.entity_id
_entity_poly.type
_entity_poly.pdbx_seq_one_letter_code
_entity_poly.pdbx_strand_id
1 'polypeptide(L)'
;MAYSVNSNVINGLPLPEALLAAMSEDRWTPPDSAVLAEVFGEQPEEPAFYSLEQMEFENRHWLARTGPLFLGTPEPAQPPGDLDPRSSLIIGDLGPDMPFALDYRPATGPTVVYRKADGKWVMIAPSMDRLLSRLRD
;
A
#
# COMPACT_ATOMS: atom_id res chain seq x y z
N MET A 1 -14.82 -22.36 -18.03
CA MET A 1 -13.53 -21.96 -18.63
C MET A 1 -12.88 -21.00 -17.68
N ALA A 2 -11.78 -21.41 -17.04
CA ALA A 2 -11.07 -20.62 -16.04
C ALA A 2 -10.20 -19.57 -16.73
N TYR A 3 -10.42 -18.30 -16.43
CA TYR A 3 -9.39 -17.28 -16.58
C TYR A 3 -8.75 -17.10 -15.21
N SER A 4 -7.61 -17.76 -14.99
CA SER A 4 -6.72 -17.39 -13.88
C SER A 4 -5.52 -16.74 -14.54
N VAL A 5 -5.58 -15.43 -14.70
CA VAL A 5 -4.40 -14.64 -15.01
C VAL A 5 -3.65 -14.54 -13.68
N ASN A 6 -2.55 -15.27 -13.54
CA ASN A 6 -1.57 -15.05 -12.49
C ASN A 6 -0.94 -13.66 -12.72
N SER A 7 -1.68 -12.63 -12.32
CA SER A 7 -1.27 -11.24 -12.43
C SER A 7 -0.42 -10.91 -11.20
N ASN A 8 0.83 -11.39 -11.19
CA ASN A 8 1.83 -10.95 -10.22
C ASN A 8 2.29 -9.51 -10.51
N VAL A 9 1.61 -8.79 -11.41
CA VAL A 9 1.99 -7.49 -11.94
C VAL A 9 0.74 -6.66 -12.13
N ILE A 10 0.66 -5.51 -11.46
CA ILE A 10 -0.41 -4.54 -11.63
C ILE A 10 0.19 -3.27 -12.20
N ASN A 11 -0.38 -2.73 -13.28
CA ASN A 11 0.12 -1.53 -13.96
C ASN A 11 1.61 -1.58 -14.35
N GLY A 12 2.15 -2.77 -14.63
CA GLY A 12 3.56 -2.97 -14.94
C GLY A 12 4.49 -3.04 -13.71
N LEU A 13 3.95 -2.96 -12.50
CA LEU A 13 4.68 -3.05 -11.25
C LEU A 13 4.48 -4.44 -10.61
N PRO A 14 5.55 -5.19 -10.30
CA PRO A 14 5.45 -6.54 -9.77
C PRO A 14 5.07 -6.55 -8.29
N LEU A 15 4.04 -7.31 -7.93
CA LEU A 15 3.68 -7.51 -6.53
C LEU A 15 4.79 -8.27 -5.77
N PRO A 16 5.14 -7.86 -4.54
CA PRO A 16 6.12 -8.57 -3.73
C PRO A 16 5.71 -10.02 -3.46
N GLU A 17 6.66 -10.96 -3.56
CA GLU A 17 6.40 -12.38 -3.29
C GLU A 17 5.82 -12.60 -1.89
N ALA A 18 6.30 -11.83 -0.90
CA ALA A 18 5.79 -11.89 0.47
C ALA A 18 4.30 -11.53 0.59
N LEU A 19 3.82 -10.58 -0.22
CA LEU A 19 2.40 -10.21 -0.28
C LEU A 19 1.59 -11.35 -0.90
N LEU A 20 2.04 -11.87 -2.04
CA LEU A 20 1.38 -12.98 -2.73
C LEU A 20 1.30 -14.23 -1.83
N ALA A 21 2.38 -14.55 -1.10
CA ALA A 21 2.41 -15.63 -0.13
C ALA A 21 1.42 -15.39 1.01
N ALA A 22 1.40 -14.19 1.60
CA ALA A 22 0.46 -13.83 2.65
C ALA A 22 -1.00 -13.94 2.18
N MET A 23 -1.31 -13.54 0.95
CA MET A 23 -2.64 -13.70 0.37
C MET A 23 -3.00 -15.18 0.17
N SER A 24 -2.08 -16.00 -0.34
CA SER A 24 -2.31 -17.44 -0.55
C SER A 24 -2.49 -18.24 0.75
N GLU A 25 -1.97 -17.70 1.86
CA GLU A 25 -2.06 -18.28 3.20
C GLU A 25 -3.18 -17.64 4.04
N ASP A 26 -4.06 -16.83 3.44
CA ASP A 26 -5.14 -16.08 4.11
C ASP A 26 -4.65 -15.21 5.29
N ARG A 27 -3.38 -14.77 5.25
CA ARG A 27 -2.74 -13.87 6.23
C ARG A 27 -2.80 -12.40 5.83
N TRP A 28 -3.25 -12.09 4.61
CA TRP A 28 -3.44 -10.72 4.14
C TRP A 28 -4.84 -10.21 4.48
N THR A 29 -5.08 -10.06 5.77
CA THR A 29 -6.33 -9.53 6.34
C THR A 29 -5.99 -8.50 7.40
N PRO A 30 -6.86 -7.49 7.64
CA PRO A 30 -6.61 -6.51 8.70
C PRO A 30 -6.49 -7.21 10.07
N PRO A 31 -5.41 -7.00 10.84
CA PRO A 31 -5.32 -7.44 12.24
C PRO A 31 -6.16 -6.52 13.15
N ASP A 32 -6.06 -6.73 14.45
CA ASP A 32 -6.74 -5.91 15.45
C ASP A 32 -6.39 -4.42 15.30
N SER A 33 -7.38 -3.55 15.57
CA SER A 33 -7.22 -2.09 15.41
C SER A 33 -6.08 -1.51 16.25
N ALA A 34 -5.73 -2.14 17.37
CA ALA A 34 -4.61 -1.72 18.21
C ALA A 34 -3.26 -1.89 17.47
N VAL A 35 -3.07 -3.01 16.77
CA VAL A 35 -1.87 -3.27 15.96
C VAL A 35 -1.81 -2.32 14.77
N LEU A 36 -2.94 -2.09 14.10
CA LEU A 36 -3.01 -1.11 13.01
C LEU A 36 -2.64 0.29 13.50
N ALA A 37 -3.17 0.72 14.65
CA ALA A 37 -2.84 2.02 15.23
C ALA A 37 -1.35 2.14 15.62
N GLU A 38 -0.73 1.07 16.10
CA GLU A 38 0.72 1.06 16.36
C GLU A 38 1.55 1.13 15.07
N VAL A 39 1.18 0.37 14.05
CA VAL A 39 1.96 0.27 12.81
C VAL A 39 1.87 1.53 11.98
N PHE A 40 0.66 2.05 11.81
CA PHE A 40 0.36 3.19 10.94
C PHE A 40 0.33 4.51 11.70
N GLY A 41 0.22 4.49 13.04
CA GLY A 41 0.19 5.68 13.88
C GLY A 41 -1.11 6.47 13.83
N GLU A 42 -2.19 5.90 13.30
CA GLU A 42 -3.54 6.49 13.24
C GLU A 42 -4.59 5.40 13.49
N GLN A 43 -5.74 5.76 14.07
CA GLN A 43 -6.83 4.82 14.32
C GLN A 43 -7.50 4.44 13.00
N PRO A 44 -7.68 3.14 12.69
CA PRO A 44 -8.36 2.73 11.48
C PRO A 44 -9.88 2.93 11.58
N GLU A 45 -10.51 3.23 10.46
CA GLU A 45 -11.95 3.33 10.24
C GLU A 45 -12.34 2.37 9.12
N GLU A 46 -12.85 1.18 9.47
CA GLU A 46 -13.21 0.11 8.52
C GLU A 46 -12.06 -0.28 7.57
N PRO A 47 -10.90 -0.73 8.11
CA PRO A 47 -9.71 -0.97 7.30
C PRO A 47 -9.92 -2.09 6.28
N ALA A 48 -9.39 -1.89 5.08
CA ALA A 48 -9.47 -2.85 3.98
C ALA A 48 -8.07 -3.20 3.46
N PHE A 49 -7.74 -4.50 3.52
CA PHE A 49 -6.54 -5.06 2.89
C PHE A 49 -6.98 -5.69 1.58
N TYR A 50 -6.54 -5.12 0.46
CA TYR A 50 -7.17 -5.41 -0.83
C TYR A 50 -6.84 -6.81 -1.35
N SER A 51 -7.83 -7.46 -1.93
CA SER A 51 -7.64 -8.61 -2.81
C SER A 51 -6.95 -8.20 -4.13
N LEU A 52 -6.50 -9.17 -4.92
CA LEU A 52 -5.90 -8.86 -6.23
C LEU A 52 -6.88 -8.11 -7.15
N GLU A 53 -8.15 -8.50 -7.15
CA GLU A 53 -9.20 -7.84 -7.93
C GLU A 53 -9.40 -6.38 -7.48
N GLN A 54 -9.41 -6.14 -6.17
CA GLN A 54 -9.52 -4.79 -5.62
C GLN A 54 -8.28 -3.96 -5.96
N MET A 55 -7.07 -4.52 -5.83
CA MET A 55 -5.84 -3.83 -6.24
C MET A 55 -5.88 -3.46 -7.73
N GLU A 56 -6.31 -4.37 -8.60
CA GLU A 56 -6.46 -4.08 -10.03
C GLU A 56 -7.49 -2.98 -10.28
N PHE A 57 -8.62 -3.01 -9.57
CA PHE A 57 -9.68 -2.00 -9.69
C PHE A 57 -9.19 -0.62 -9.24
N GLU A 58 -8.70 -0.52 -8.01
CA GLU A 58 -8.29 0.75 -7.40
C GLU A 58 -7.11 1.38 -8.14
N ASN A 59 -6.15 0.57 -8.56
CA ASN A 59 -4.96 1.09 -9.23
C ASN A 59 -5.22 1.55 -10.67
N ARG A 60 -6.33 1.18 -11.32
CA ARG A 60 -6.74 1.83 -12.58
C ARG A 60 -7.09 3.30 -12.37
N HIS A 61 -7.75 3.61 -11.25
CA HIS A 61 -8.09 4.99 -10.90
C HIS A 61 -6.89 5.74 -10.35
N TRP A 62 -6.02 5.06 -9.59
CA TRP A 62 -4.78 5.61 -9.06
C TRP A 62 -3.89 6.22 -10.16
N LEU A 63 -3.69 5.51 -11.28
CA LEU A 63 -2.88 6.00 -12.41
C LEU A 63 -3.37 7.32 -13.01
N ALA A 64 -4.68 7.59 -12.92
CA ALA A 64 -5.28 8.81 -13.43
C ALA A 64 -5.25 9.96 -12.40
N ARG A 65 -4.81 9.72 -11.17
CA ARG A 65 -4.75 10.76 -10.13
C ARG A 65 -3.72 11.81 -10.50
N THR A 66 -4.16 13.05 -10.43
CA THR A 66 -3.34 14.23 -10.65
C THR A 66 -3.59 15.22 -9.53
N GLY A 67 -2.53 15.77 -8.95
CA GLY A 67 -2.62 16.90 -8.03
C GLY A 67 -2.16 16.60 -6.60
N PRO A 68 -1.64 17.63 -5.90
CA PRO A 68 -0.94 17.46 -4.64
C PRO A 68 -1.84 17.06 -3.47
N LEU A 69 -3.15 17.28 -3.57
CA LEU A 69 -4.09 16.91 -2.50
C LEU A 69 -4.05 15.41 -2.19
N PHE A 70 -3.93 14.57 -3.22
CA PHE A 70 -3.86 13.11 -3.08
C PHE A 70 -2.42 12.61 -3.15
N LEU A 71 -1.61 13.21 -4.01
CA LEU A 71 -0.24 12.76 -4.26
C LEU A 71 0.75 13.25 -3.22
N GLY A 72 0.39 14.21 -2.36
CA GLY A 72 1.33 14.85 -1.44
C GLY A 72 2.24 15.85 -2.17
N THR A 73 3.31 16.25 -1.49
CA THR A 73 4.34 17.16 -2.03
C THR A 73 5.72 16.62 -1.63
N PRO A 74 6.70 16.57 -2.55
CA PRO A 74 8.02 16.03 -2.23
C PRO A 74 8.61 16.68 -0.98
N GLU A 75 9.08 15.88 -0.02
CA GLU A 75 9.71 16.38 1.21
C GLU A 75 11.08 15.71 1.39
N PRO A 76 12.18 16.29 0.87
CA PRO A 76 13.50 15.66 0.93
C PRO A 76 14.01 15.37 2.34
N ALA A 77 13.56 16.14 3.34
CA ALA A 77 13.92 15.91 4.73
C ALA A 77 13.23 14.69 5.35
N GLN A 78 12.08 14.29 4.80
CA GLN A 78 11.24 13.19 5.29
C GLN A 78 10.62 12.47 4.10
N PRO A 79 11.41 11.70 3.34
CA PRO A 79 10.90 11.01 2.18
C PRO A 79 9.81 9.98 2.55
N PRO A 80 8.83 9.77 1.65
CA PRO A 80 8.78 10.41 0.35
C PRO A 80 8.12 11.79 0.33
N GLY A 81 7.18 12.08 1.23
CA GLY A 81 6.37 13.31 1.24
C GLY A 81 5.30 13.34 0.13
N ASP A 82 5.59 12.73 -1.02
CA ASP A 82 4.67 12.52 -2.13
C ASP A 82 4.65 11.06 -2.62
N LEU A 83 3.83 10.80 -3.62
CA LEU A 83 3.79 9.52 -4.31
C LEU A 83 3.50 9.71 -5.80
N ASP A 84 4.27 9.04 -6.66
CA ASP A 84 4.05 9.00 -8.10
C ASP A 84 3.18 7.77 -8.45
N PRO A 85 1.97 7.96 -9.02
CA PRO A 85 1.11 6.84 -9.39
C PRO A 85 1.70 5.87 -10.41
N ARG A 86 2.69 6.29 -11.22
CA ARG A 86 3.37 5.40 -12.18
C ARG A 86 4.40 4.50 -11.53
N SER A 87 4.81 4.84 -10.31
CA SER A 87 5.86 4.17 -9.55
C SER A 87 5.33 3.65 -8.21
N SER A 88 4.02 3.47 -8.08
CA SER A 88 3.38 3.01 -6.85
C SER A 88 2.11 2.21 -7.08
N LEU A 89 1.74 1.40 -6.08
CA LEU A 89 0.50 0.63 -6.08
C LEU A 89 -0.22 0.76 -4.74
N ILE A 90 -1.48 1.17 -4.74
CA ILE A 90 -2.35 1.09 -3.56
C ILE A 90 -2.66 -0.38 -3.27
N ILE A 91 -2.46 -0.82 -2.04
CA ILE A 91 -2.66 -2.22 -1.62
C ILE A 91 -3.66 -2.38 -0.46
N GLY A 92 -4.20 -1.27 0.02
CA GLY A 92 -5.26 -1.21 1.00
C GLY A 92 -5.45 0.20 1.54
N ASP A 93 -6.34 0.32 2.50
CA ASP A 93 -6.59 1.56 3.23
C ASP A 93 -6.95 1.26 4.70
N LEU A 94 -6.77 2.26 5.55
CA LEU A 94 -7.25 2.26 6.92
C LEU A 94 -8.59 3.00 7.07
N GLY A 95 -9.27 3.29 5.97
CA GLY A 95 -10.46 4.12 5.95
C GLY A 95 -10.42 5.23 4.90
N PRO A 96 -11.45 6.10 4.89
CA PRO A 96 -11.58 7.17 3.90
C PRO A 96 -10.35 8.08 3.86
N ASP A 97 -9.80 8.26 2.65
CA ASP A 97 -8.59 9.07 2.41
C ASP A 97 -7.32 8.63 3.16
N MET A 98 -7.30 7.39 3.69
CA MET A 98 -6.18 6.79 4.41
C MET A 98 -5.57 5.56 3.66
N PRO A 99 -5.19 5.70 2.37
CA PRO A 99 -4.59 4.59 1.63
C PRO A 99 -3.16 4.29 2.07
N PHE A 100 -2.76 3.02 1.94
CA PHE A 100 -1.36 2.61 1.97
C PHE A 100 -0.97 1.88 0.69
N ALA A 101 0.31 2.01 0.34
CA ALA A 101 0.80 1.71 -0.98
C ALA A 101 2.22 1.11 -0.96
N LEU A 102 2.58 0.46 -2.04
CA LEU A 102 3.94 0.12 -2.39
C LEU A 102 4.55 1.27 -3.20
N ASP A 103 5.73 1.74 -2.83
CA ASP A 103 6.51 2.76 -3.54
C ASP A 103 7.76 2.12 -4.15
N TYR A 104 7.86 2.09 -5.48
CA TYR A 104 8.92 1.44 -6.25
C TYR A 104 10.07 2.38 -6.64
N ARG A 105 10.05 3.65 -6.22
CA ARG A 105 11.16 4.58 -6.49
C ARG A 105 12.51 4.12 -5.89
N PRO A 106 12.56 3.46 -4.72
CA PRO A 106 13.82 2.94 -4.20
C PRO A 106 14.38 1.79 -5.05
N ALA A 107 15.67 1.84 -5.38
CA ALA A 107 16.33 0.82 -6.20
C ALA A 107 16.44 -0.56 -5.54
N THR A 108 16.23 -0.66 -4.23
CA THR A 108 16.33 -1.89 -3.45
C THR A 108 15.05 -2.72 -3.45
N GLY A 109 14.00 -2.26 -4.12
CA GLY A 109 12.66 -2.85 -4.09
C GLY A 109 11.64 -1.94 -3.40
N PRO A 110 10.34 -2.30 -3.45
CA PRO A 110 9.29 -1.43 -2.99
C PRO A 110 9.27 -1.29 -1.46
N THR A 111 9.17 -0.05 -1.00
CA THR A 111 8.85 0.26 0.40
C THR A 111 7.34 0.33 0.58
N VAL A 112 6.85 0.16 1.81
CA VAL A 112 5.44 0.39 2.13
C VAL A 112 5.28 1.78 2.72
N VAL A 113 4.40 2.56 2.09
CA VAL A 113 4.10 3.94 2.46
C VAL A 113 2.62 4.08 2.79
N TYR A 114 2.29 5.10 3.57
CA TYR A 114 0.94 5.37 4.03
C TYR A 114 0.67 6.87 3.94
N ARG A 115 -0.54 7.24 3.50
CA ARG A 115 -1.00 8.62 3.47
C ARG A 115 -1.63 8.98 4.81
N LYS A 116 -0.96 9.86 5.56
CA LYS A 116 -1.46 10.43 6.82
C LYS A 116 -2.65 11.37 6.58
N ALA A 117 -3.42 11.64 7.63
CA ALA A 117 -4.52 12.61 7.59
C ALA A 117 -4.08 14.04 7.20
N ASP A 118 -2.81 14.40 7.44
CA ASP A 118 -2.23 15.68 7.00
C ASP A 118 -1.90 15.74 5.50
N GLY A 119 -2.15 14.65 4.77
CA GLY A 119 -1.96 14.51 3.32
C GLY A 119 -0.55 14.10 2.91
N LYS A 120 0.37 13.90 3.86
CA LYS A 120 1.73 13.45 3.56
C LYS A 120 1.81 11.94 3.41
N TRP A 121 2.67 11.51 2.49
CA TRP A 121 3.07 10.11 2.38
C TRP A 121 4.30 9.85 3.25
N VAL A 122 4.19 8.86 4.14
CA VAL A 122 5.26 8.45 5.04
C VAL A 122 5.57 6.97 4.87
N MET A 123 6.85 6.59 4.95
CA MET A 123 7.23 5.18 4.96
C MET A 123 6.85 4.54 6.30
N ILE A 124 6.11 3.44 6.25
CA ILE A 124 5.73 2.64 7.44
C ILE A 124 6.53 1.34 7.54
N ALA A 125 7.04 0.83 6.43
CA ALA A 125 7.94 -0.32 6.43
C ALA A 125 8.90 -0.27 5.23
N PRO A 126 10.16 -0.68 5.39
CA PRO A 126 11.13 -0.67 4.30
C PRO A 126 10.91 -1.81 3.28
N SER A 127 9.97 -2.73 3.54
CA SER A 127 9.60 -3.83 2.64
C SER A 127 8.29 -4.47 3.11
N MET A 128 7.69 -5.28 2.23
CA MET A 128 6.50 -6.06 2.55
C MET A 128 6.73 -7.06 3.70
N ASP A 129 7.85 -7.77 3.71
CA ASP A 129 8.21 -8.69 4.81
C ASP A 129 8.24 -7.99 6.15
N ARG A 130 8.79 -6.76 6.19
CA ARG A 130 8.85 -5.97 7.41
C ARG A 130 7.48 -5.50 7.85
N LEU A 131 6.61 -5.11 6.92
CA LEU A 131 5.22 -4.81 7.27
C LEU A 131 4.54 -6.05 7.86
N LEU A 132 4.60 -7.20 7.17
CA LEU A 132 3.98 -8.44 7.64
C LEU A 132 4.51 -8.90 9.00
N SER A 133 5.78 -8.66 9.33
CA SER A 133 6.32 -8.98 10.65
C SER A 133 5.76 -8.10 11.77
N ARG A 134 5.30 -6.88 11.46
CA ARG A 134 4.72 -5.93 12.41
C ARG A 134 3.20 -6.07 12.54
N LEU A 135 2.54 -6.67 11.56
CA LEU A 135 1.09 -6.92 11.55
C LEU A 135 0.69 -8.25 12.20
N ARG A 136 1.65 -8.99 12.77
CA ARG A 136 1.38 -10.23 13.50
C ARG A 136 1.14 -9.89 14.97
N ASP A 137 0.02 -10.37 15.51
CA ASP A 137 -0.22 -10.49 16.95
C ASP A 137 0.69 -11.55 17.59
#